data_AF-A0A5J9SR97-F1
#
_entry.id   AF-A0A5J9SR97-F1
#
_cell.length_a   1.000
_cell.length_b   1.000
_cell.length_c   1.000
_cell.angle_alpha   90.00
_cell.angle_beta   90.00
_cell.angle_gamma   90.00
#
_symmetry.space_group_name_H-M   'P 1'
#
loop_
_entity.id
_entity.type
_entity.pdbx_description
1 polymer ?
#
loop_
_entity_poly.entity_id
_entity_poly.type
_entity_poly.pdbx_seq_one_letter_code
_entity_poly.pdbx_strand_id
1 'polypeptide(L)'
;MAFVLRLLAAPEVKAPAPVAAARQRKSYNSNFNLALLAFAAIASLGITCSGLQFNYPSFDKANKADFSFSPGSGIKDGFLQITPMTGDITDRSGRVSYIRKTLNLWDSRQNASEQILF
;
A
#
# COMPACT_ATOMS: atom_id res chain seq x y z
N MET A 1 -28.81 83.14 29.78
CA MET A 1 -27.36 82.98 29.58
C MET A 1 -27.15 82.09 28.36
N ALA A 2 -26.46 82.60 27.34
CA ALA A 2 -26.19 81.86 26.11
C ALA A 2 -24.86 81.10 26.24
N PHE A 3 -24.81 79.87 25.76
CA PHE A 3 -23.57 79.21 25.36
C PHE A 3 -23.80 78.55 23.99
N VAL A 4 -23.15 79.12 22.99
CA VAL A 4 -22.94 78.55 21.65
C VAL A 4 -21.49 78.12 21.61
N LEU A 5 -21.20 76.90 21.17
CA LEU A 5 -19.91 76.55 20.59
C LEU A 5 -20.08 75.45 19.52
N ARG A 6 -19.90 75.92 18.27
CA ARG A 6 -19.41 75.22 17.06
C ARG A 6 -18.10 74.46 17.40
N LEU A 7 -17.53 73.50 16.68
CA LEU A 7 -17.59 72.99 15.30
C LEU A 7 -16.72 71.70 15.34
N LEU A 8 -16.93 70.70 14.49
CA LEU A 8 -15.83 70.20 13.63
C LEU A 8 -16.36 69.25 12.54
N ALA A 9 -15.84 69.45 11.34
CA ALA A 9 -16.17 68.74 10.11
C ALA A 9 -15.59 67.32 10.06
N ALA A 10 -16.24 66.49 9.23
CA ALA A 10 -15.99 65.08 8.98
C ALA A 10 -14.67 64.77 8.26
N PRO A 11 -14.24 63.50 8.29
CA PRO A 11 -13.62 62.89 7.11
C PRO A 11 -14.47 61.74 6.55
N GLU A 12 -14.67 61.77 5.23
CA GLU A 12 -15.20 60.65 4.44
C GLU A 12 -14.36 59.38 4.62
N VAL A 13 -15.02 58.23 4.85
CA VAL A 13 -14.40 56.91 4.72
C VAL A 13 -14.79 56.35 3.36
N LYS A 14 -13.86 56.45 2.42
CA LYS A 14 -13.93 55.83 1.09
C LYS A 14 -13.91 54.29 1.23
N ALA A 15 -14.97 53.63 0.77
CA ALA A 15 -15.04 52.17 0.73
C ALA A 15 -13.97 51.58 -0.22
N PRO A 16 -13.26 50.49 0.15
CA PRO A 16 -12.32 49.83 -0.76
C PRO A 16 -13.06 49.02 -1.84
N ALA A 17 -12.56 49.10 -3.08
CA ALA A 17 -13.08 48.39 -4.25
C ALA A 17 -12.95 46.85 -4.13
N PRO A 18 -13.82 46.05 -4.79
CA PRO A 18 -13.76 44.59 -4.73
C PRO A 18 -12.55 44.02 -5.47
N VAL A 19 -11.75 43.22 -4.78
CA VAL A 19 -10.63 42.45 -5.35
C VAL A 19 -11.19 41.30 -6.18
N ALA A 20 -10.93 41.29 -7.48
CA ALA A 20 -11.30 40.22 -8.39
C ALA A 20 -10.58 38.91 -8.01
N ALA A 21 -11.34 37.88 -7.62
CA ALA A 21 -10.81 36.56 -7.31
C ALA A 21 -10.35 35.85 -8.59
N ALA A 22 -9.04 35.65 -8.73
CA ALA A 22 -8.44 34.85 -9.79
C ALA A 22 -8.80 33.36 -9.62
N ARG A 23 -9.61 32.82 -10.54
CA ARG A 23 -10.02 31.41 -10.57
C ARG A 23 -8.87 30.56 -11.13
N GLN A 24 -8.07 29.96 -10.26
CA GLN A 24 -7.08 28.96 -10.67
C GLN A 24 -7.79 27.69 -11.16
N ARG A 25 -7.64 27.37 -12.46
CA ARG A 25 -8.06 26.08 -13.02
C ARG A 25 -7.03 25.02 -12.62
N LYS A 26 -7.44 24.07 -11.79
CA LYS A 26 -6.63 22.90 -11.44
C LYS A 26 -6.48 22.01 -12.68
N SER A 27 -5.28 21.96 -13.24
CA SER A 27 -4.93 21.03 -14.32
C SER A 27 -4.84 19.63 -13.71
N TYR A 28 -5.79 18.76 -14.06
CA TYR A 28 -5.75 17.35 -13.64
C TYR A 28 -4.86 16.57 -14.60
N ASN A 29 -3.78 15.99 -14.08
CA ASN A 29 -2.88 15.11 -14.82
C ASN A 29 -3.65 13.92 -15.43
N SER A 30 -3.87 13.95 -16.73
CA SER A 30 -4.60 12.92 -17.51
C SER A 30 -3.93 11.54 -17.51
N ASN A 31 -2.63 11.47 -17.18
CA ASN A 31 -1.85 10.23 -17.18
C ASN A 31 -2.23 9.25 -16.05
N PHE A 32 -2.75 9.76 -14.92
CA PHE A 32 -3.11 8.92 -13.76
C PHE A 32 -4.37 8.08 -14.03
N ASN A 33 -5.28 8.60 -14.85
CA ASN A 33 -6.51 7.90 -15.25
C ASN A 33 -6.22 6.76 -16.23
N LEU A 34 -5.22 6.92 -17.10
CA LEU A 34 -4.92 5.92 -18.12
C LEU A 34 -4.35 4.63 -17.50
N ALA A 35 -3.46 4.77 -16.51
CA ALA A 35 -2.91 3.63 -15.77
C ALA A 35 -4.02 2.86 -15.04
N LEU A 36 -4.92 3.58 -14.35
CA LEU A 36 -6.02 2.97 -13.61
C LEU A 36 -7.00 2.21 -14.53
N LEU A 37 -7.31 2.78 -15.70
CA LEU A 37 -8.14 2.14 -16.72
C LEU A 37 -7.46 0.89 -17.33
N ALA A 38 -6.14 0.95 -17.53
CA ALA A 38 -5.37 -0.19 -18.02
C ALA A 38 -5.38 -1.36 -17.01
N PHE A 39 -5.21 -1.09 -15.71
CA PHE A 39 -5.32 -2.11 -14.67
C PHE A 39 -6.72 -2.74 -14.61
N ALA A 40 -7.77 -1.93 -14.71
CA ALA A 40 -9.15 -2.42 -14.74
C ALA A 40 -9.43 -3.28 -15.97
N ALA A 41 -8.91 -2.89 -17.14
CA ALA A 41 -9.06 -3.66 -18.38
C ALA A 41 -8.35 -5.01 -18.30
N ILE A 42 -7.13 -5.07 -17.77
CA ILE A 42 -6.39 -6.33 -17.56
C ILE A 42 -7.14 -7.25 -16.58
N ALA A 43 -7.71 -6.69 -15.49
CA ALA A 43 -8.52 -7.45 -14.55
C ALA A 43 -9.80 -8.02 -15.19
N SER A 44 -10.42 -7.29 -16.13
CA SER A 44 -11.63 -7.73 -16.85
C SER A 44 -11.36 -8.82 -17.90
N LEU A 45 -10.11 -8.97 -18.36
CA LEU A 45 -9.71 -10.01 -19.31
C LEU A 45 -9.54 -11.40 -18.66
N GLY A 46 -9.79 -11.53 -17.35
CA GLY A 46 -9.73 -12.82 -16.66
C GLY A 46 -8.33 -13.44 -16.66
N ILE A 47 -7.28 -12.65 -16.95
CA ILE A 47 -5.88 -13.05 -16.84
C ILE A 47 -5.53 -13.04 -15.36
N THR A 48 -6.10 -13.98 -14.60
CA THR A 48 -5.61 -14.32 -13.29
C THR A 48 -4.39 -15.19 -13.52
N CYS A 49 -3.18 -14.68 -13.26
CA CYS A 49 -2.06 -15.58 -13.02
C CYS A 49 -2.51 -16.54 -11.90
N SER A 50 -2.69 -17.82 -12.22
CA SER A 50 -3.10 -18.85 -11.25
C SER A 50 -1.93 -19.16 -10.31
N GLY A 51 -1.56 -18.18 -9.49
CA GLY A 51 -0.53 -18.27 -8.47
C GLY A 51 -1.11 -18.74 -7.14
N LEU A 52 -0.26 -19.36 -6.32
CA LEU A 52 -0.60 -19.63 -4.93
C LEU A 52 -0.66 -18.31 -4.17
N GLN A 53 -1.83 -17.96 -3.64
CA GLN A 53 -2.02 -16.77 -2.80
C GLN A 53 -2.46 -17.18 -1.39
N PHE A 54 -1.83 -16.61 -0.38
CA PHE A 54 -2.22 -16.71 1.02
C PHE A 54 -1.87 -15.41 1.73
N ASN A 55 -2.61 -15.09 2.80
CA ASN A 55 -2.38 -13.92 3.62
C ASN A 55 -2.58 -14.29 5.10
N TYR A 56 -1.60 -13.98 5.93
CA TYR A 56 -1.64 -14.22 7.37
C TYR A 56 -1.37 -12.90 8.10
N PRO A 57 -2.41 -12.21 8.59
CA PRO A 57 -2.23 -10.96 9.34
C PRO A 57 -1.58 -11.17 10.71
N SER A 58 -1.64 -12.40 11.24
CA SER A 58 -0.98 -12.85 12.47
C SER A 58 -0.60 -14.32 12.36
N PHE A 59 0.34 -14.77 13.18
CA PHE A 59 0.71 -16.19 13.29
C PHE A 59 0.28 -16.72 14.65
N ASP A 60 -0.66 -17.66 14.66
CA ASP A 60 -1.27 -18.18 15.88
C ASP A 60 -1.53 -19.68 15.80
N LYS A 61 -2.19 -20.24 16.82
CA LYS A 61 -2.49 -21.67 16.88
C LYS A 61 -3.44 -22.13 15.76
N ALA A 62 -4.29 -21.25 15.24
CA ALA A 62 -5.25 -21.59 14.19
C ALA A 62 -4.57 -21.83 12.84
N ASN A 63 -3.54 -21.05 12.51
CA ASN A 63 -2.78 -21.20 11.26
C ASN A 63 -1.46 -21.97 11.40
N LYS A 64 -1.04 -22.35 12.61
CA LYS A 64 0.17 -23.15 12.85
C LYS A 64 0.23 -24.43 12.01
N ALA A 65 -0.92 -25.09 11.80
CA ALA A 65 -1.01 -26.33 11.01
C ALA A 65 -0.68 -26.13 9.53
N ASP A 66 -0.61 -24.88 9.06
CA ASP A 66 -0.33 -24.54 7.68
C ASP A 66 1.17 -24.55 7.37
N PHE A 67 1.99 -24.70 8.42
CA PHE A 67 3.44 -24.60 8.37
C PHE A 67 4.11 -25.85 8.94
N SER A 68 5.25 -26.19 8.34
CA SER A 68 6.24 -27.09 8.92
C SER A 68 7.42 -26.27 9.45
N PHE A 69 7.99 -26.74 10.56
CA PHE A 69 9.01 -26.04 11.32
C PHE A 69 10.24 -26.93 11.46
N SER A 70 11.43 -26.41 11.17
CA SER A 70 12.68 -27.03 11.60
C SER A 70 12.86 -26.89 13.12
N PRO A 71 13.79 -27.64 13.75
CA PRO A 71 14.17 -27.42 15.13
C PRO A 71 14.50 -25.94 15.39
N GLY A 72 14.05 -25.41 16.52
CA GLY A 72 14.26 -24.02 16.92
C GLY A 72 13.37 -22.97 16.24
N SER A 73 12.66 -23.35 15.18
CA SER A 73 11.67 -22.47 14.53
C SER A 73 10.26 -22.74 15.04
N GLY A 74 9.37 -21.75 14.93
CA GLY A 74 8.02 -21.87 15.47
C GLY A 74 7.17 -20.62 15.30
N ILE A 75 6.05 -20.61 16.01
CA ILE A 75 5.21 -19.43 16.21
C ILE A 75 5.19 -19.16 17.71
N LYS A 76 5.44 -17.92 18.10
CA LYS A 76 5.41 -17.48 19.49
C LYS A 76 4.96 -16.02 19.55
N ASP A 77 4.06 -15.71 20.49
CA ASP A 77 3.54 -14.37 20.75
C ASP A 77 2.95 -13.65 19.52
N GLY A 78 2.39 -14.39 18.56
CA GLY A 78 1.82 -13.82 17.32
C GLY A 78 2.80 -13.73 16.14
N PHE A 79 4.09 -14.07 16.38
CA PHE A 79 5.17 -13.90 15.41
C PHE A 79 5.71 -15.24 14.92
N LEU A 80 6.08 -15.28 13.64
CA LEU A 80 6.85 -16.37 13.06
C LEU A 80 8.31 -16.22 13.51
N GLN A 81 8.84 -17.25 14.18
CA GLN A 81 10.22 -17.30 14.63
C GLN A 81 10.97 -18.30 13.77
N ILE A 82 11.88 -17.81 12.93
CA ILE A 82 12.78 -18.67 12.15
C ILE A 82 13.88 -19.21 13.06
N THR A 83 14.42 -18.36 13.92
CA THR A 83 15.35 -18.70 14.97
C THR A 83 14.72 -18.41 16.33
N PRO A 84 15.10 -19.15 17.39
CA PRO A 84 14.60 -18.90 18.72
C PRO A 84 15.14 -17.57 19.24
N MET A 85 14.28 -16.76 19.87
CA MET A 85 14.64 -15.44 20.40
C MET A 85 15.36 -15.46 21.77
N THR A 86 15.47 -16.63 22.40
CA THR A 86 16.00 -16.77 23.76
C THR A 86 16.98 -17.94 23.86
N GLY A 87 17.96 -17.81 24.75
CA GLY A 87 19.05 -18.78 24.93
C GLY A 87 20.27 -18.43 24.09
N ASP A 88 21.19 -19.38 23.94
CA ASP A 88 22.30 -19.24 23.01
C ASP A 88 21.78 -19.31 21.55
N ILE A 89 22.00 -18.22 20.81
CA ILE A 89 21.57 -18.03 19.42
C ILE A 89 22.73 -18.16 18.44
N THR A 90 23.94 -18.42 18.93
CA THR A 90 25.14 -18.59 18.11
C THR A 90 24.95 -19.79 17.18
N ASP A 91 25.26 -19.59 15.90
CA ASP A 91 25.16 -20.61 14.84
C ASP A 91 23.76 -21.25 14.67
N ARG A 92 22.70 -20.60 15.16
CA ARG A 92 21.34 -21.10 14.98
C ARG A 92 20.74 -20.68 13.66
N SER A 93 20.18 -21.68 12.98
CA SER A 93 19.36 -21.50 11.80
C SER A 93 18.03 -22.23 11.98
N GLY A 94 17.04 -21.83 11.21
CA GLY A 94 15.79 -22.55 11.12
C GLY A 94 15.07 -22.28 9.81
N ARG A 95 13.99 -23.00 9.60
CA ARG A 95 13.17 -22.95 8.40
C ARG A 95 11.71 -23.10 8.78
N VAL A 96 10.89 -22.23 8.21
CA VAL A 96 9.45 -22.37 8.22
C VAL A 96 8.98 -22.54 6.78
N SER A 97 8.15 -23.54 6.53
CA SER A 97 7.68 -23.87 5.18
C SER A 97 6.16 -23.96 5.17
N TYR A 98 5.51 -23.28 4.22
CA TYR A 98 4.09 -23.47 3.97
C TYR A 98 3.82 -24.85 3.38
N ILE A 99 2.87 -25.60 3.95
CA ILE A 99 2.62 -27.00 3.59
C ILE A 99 1.21 -27.29 3.10
N ARG A 100 0.30 -26.32 3.12
CA ARG A 100 -1.09 -26.57 2.64
C ARG A 100 -1.17 -26.84 1.15
N LYS A 101 -0.28 -26.27 0.36
CA LYS A 101 -0.24 -26.46 -1.10
C LYS A 101 1.16 -26.27 -1.65
N THR A 102 1.51 -27.06 -2.65
CA THR A 102 2.77 -26.94 -3.40
C THR A 102 2.63 -25.87 -4.48
N LEU A 103 3.59 -24.95 -4.53
CA LEU A 103 3.73 -23.99 -5.62
C LEU A 103 4.64 -24.60 -6.69
N ASN A 104 4.09 -24.89 -7.87
CA ASN A 104 4.87 -25.28 -9.03
C ASN A 104 5.47 -24.01 -9.67
N LEU A 105 6.80 -23.93 -9.68
CA LEU A 105 7.51 -22.75 -10.17
C LEU A 105 7.77 -22.80 -11.68
N TRP A 106 7.72 -23.98 -12.29
CA TRP A 106 7.86 -24.17 -13.74
C TRP A 106 7.05 -25.38 -14.20
N ASP A 107 6.63 -25.36 -15.47
CA ASP A 107 6.04 -26.51 -16.15
C ASP A 107 7.02 -27.02 -17.20
N SER A 108 7.60 -28.20 -16.95
CA SER A 108 8.55 -28.81 -17.88
C SER A 108 7.94 -29.18 -19.23
N ARG A 109 6.60 -29.16 -19.37
CA ARG A 109 5.92 -29.44 -20.64
C ARG A 109 5.84 -28.24 -21.59
N GLN A 110 6.13 -27.02 -21.14
CA GLN A 110 6.04 -25.82 -21.98
C GLN A 110 7.36 -25.46 -22.70
N ASN A 111 8.44 -26.21 -22.48
CA ASN A 111 9.76 -25.94 -23.10
C ASN A 111 9.92 -26.48 -24.53
N ALA A 112 8.86 -26.87 -25.24
CA ALA A 112 8.97 -27.52 -26.56
C ALA A 112 8.87 -26.56 -27.76
N SER A 113 8.67 -25.25 -27.59
CA SER A 113 8.45 -24.36 -28.76
C SER A 113 9.02 -22.94 -28.70
N GLU A 114 9.86 -22.59 -27.74
CA GLU A 114 10.66 -21.36 -27.83
C GLU A 114 12.15 -21.71 -27.71
N GLN A 115 12.73 -22.11 -28.85
CA GLN A 115 14.16 -21.94 -29.05
C GLN A 115 14.43 -20.43 -29.12
N ILE A 116 15.05 -19.88 -28.08
CA ILE A 116 15.75 -18.60 -28.20
C ILE A 116 17.05 -18.91 -28.95
N LEU A 117 17.07 -18.55 -30.24
CA LEU A 117 18.27 -18.59 -31.07
C LEU A 117 19.18 -17.42 -30.62
N PHE A 118 20.42 -17.73 -30.25
CA PHE A 118 21.46 -16.73 -30.05
C PHE A 118 22.05 -16.27 -31.39
#